data_AF-T1EKQ4-F1
#
_entry.id   AF-T1EKQ4-F1
#
_cell.length_a   1.000
_cell.length_b   1.000
_cell.length_c   1.000
_cell.angle_alpha   90.00
_cell.angle_beta   90.00
_cell.angle_gamma   90.00
#
_symmetry.space_group_name_H-M   'P 1'
#
loop_
_entity.id
_entity.type
_entity.pdbx_description
1 polymer ?
#
loop_
_entity_poly.entity_id
_entity_poly.type
_entity_poly.pdbx_seq_one_letter_code
_entity_poly.pdbx_strand_id
1 'polypeptide(L)'
;SSSLSLGIIPTAISWLYQLISERSTQTGMGYCVKISAVQVFGRQEVVTDLLSGLVGGQFDDSIKTLKVTYDPLRGPFMEQPIELRALSIEQAAYYLDTAIKSKTTSEIKEDWRNSHFIFTLHLYHYK
;
A
#
# COMPACT_ATOMS: atom_id res chain seq x y z
N SER A 1 3.84 -17.18 27.39
CA SER A 1 4.34 -16.07 26.56
C SER A 1 4.12 -16.45 25.11
N SER A 2 3.03 -15.97 24.49
CA SER A 2 2.77 -16.23 23.08
C SER A 2 3.76 -15.41 22.25
N SER A 3 4.63 -16.09 21.50
CA SER A 3 5.38 -15.48 20.41
C SER A 3 4.40 -14.73 19.52
N LEU A 4 4.64 -13.43 19.35
CA LEU A 4 3.93 -12.54 18.45
C LEU A 4 3.81 -13.23 17.08
N SER A 5 2.62 -13.74 16.73
CA SER A 5 2.40 -14.28 15.39
C SER A 5 2.38 -13.09 14.43
N LEU A 6 3.56 -12.76 13.89
CA LEU A 6 3.71 -11.68 12.92
C LEU A 6 2.73 -11.94 11.77
N GLY A 7 1.93 -10.93 11.41
CA GLY A 7 0.99 -11.06 10.29
C GLY A 7 1.69 -11.41 8.98
N ILE A 8 0.92 -11.89 7.99
CA ILE A 8 1.49 -12.29 6.70
C ILE A 8 2.14 -11.10 5.97
N ILE A 9 1.58 -9.89 6.10
CA ILE A 9 2.09 -8.70 5.43
C ILE A 9 3.46 -8.28 6.00
N PRO A 10 3.63 -8.06 7.33
CA PRO A 10 4.95 -7.80 7.91
C PRO A 10 5.99 -8.88 7.57
N THR A 11 5.58 -10.16 7.56
CA THR A 11 6.47 -11.28 7.20
C THR A 11 6.92 -11.18 5.74
N ALA A 12 6.00 -10.90 4.82
CA ALA A 12 6.29 -10.74 3.39
C ALA A 12 7.22 -9.55 3.12
N ILE A 13 7.03 -8.42 3.83
CA ILE A 13 7.93 -7.26 3.74
C ILE A 13 9.36 -7.69 4.14
N SER A 14 9.53 -8.30 5.31
CA SER A 14 10.86 -8.73 5.78
C SER A 14 11.55 -9.68 4.79
N TRP A 15 10.82 -10.68 4.29
CA TRP A 15 11.34 -11.62 3.30
C TRP A 15 11.73 -10.94 1.99
N LEU A 16 10.92 -10.01 1.49
CA LEU A 16 11.20 -9.29 0.25
C LEU A 16 12.52 -8.52 0.34
N TYR A 17 12.73 -7.74 1.41
CA TYR A 17 13.95 -6.96 1.57
C TYR A 17 15.19 -7.84 1.77
N GLN A 18 15.06 -8.95 2.48
CA GLN A 18 16.14 -9.92 2.61
C GLN A 18 16.53 -10.48 1.22
N LEU A 19 15.55 -10.92 0.43
CA LEU A 19 15.78 -11.44 -0.92
C LEU A 19 16.39 -10.39 -1.85
N ILE A 20 15.96 -9.13 -1.76
CA ILE A 20 16.54 -8.03 -2.53
C ILE A 20 18.02 -7.84 -2.18
N SER A 21 18.37 -7.87 -0.89
CA SER A 21 19.77 -7.74 -0.45
C SER A 21 20.64 -8.87 -0.99
N GLU A 22 20.17 -10.11 -0.89
CA GLU A 22 20.85 -11.29 -1.42
C GLU A 22 20.99 -11.23 -2.96
N ARG A 23 19.96 -10.78 -3.68
CA ARG A 23 19.99 -10.70 -5.15
C ARG A 23 20.82 -9.53 -5.66
N SER A 24 20.77 -8.37 -4.99
CA SER A 24 21.53 -7.19 -5.39
C SER A 24 23.04 -7.47 -5.30
N THR A 25 23.48 -8.16 -4.25
CA THR A 25 24.89 -8.57 -4.10
C THR A 25 25.33 -9.60 -5.14
N GLN A 26 24.47 -10.55 -5.52
CA GLN A 26 24.79 -11.57 -6.53
C GLN A 26 24.82 -11.04 -7.96
N THR A 27 23.89 -10.15 -8.31
CA THR A 27 23.65 -9.74 -9.71
C THR A 27 24.23 -8.37 -10.05
N GLY A 28 24.63 -7.60 -9.05
CA GLY A 28 25.02 -6.19 -9.21
C GLY A 28 23.86 -5.27 -9.61
N MET A 29 22.62 -5.77 -9.62
CA MET A 29 21.44 -4.98 -9.98
C MET A 29 20.92 -4.16 -8.79
N GLY A 30 20.43 -2.96 -9.09
CA GLY A 30 19.73 -2.14 -8.12
C GLY A 30 18.23 -2.47 -8.11
N TYR A 31 17.64 -2.41 -6.92
CA TYR A 31 16.20 -2.61 -6.72
C TYR A 31 15.60 -1.40 -6.01
N CYS A 32 14.36 -1.08 -6.37
CA CYS A 32 13.58 -0.03 -5.73
C CYS A 32 12.22 -0.62 -5.37
N VAL A 33 11.90 -0.60 -4.07
CA VAL A 33 10.57 -0.95 -3.58
C VAL A 33 9.77 0.33 -3.43
N LYS A 34 8.60 0.35 -4.06
CA LYS A 34 7.58 1.35 -3.78
C LYS A 34 6.31 0.71 -3.25
N ILE A 35 5.53 1.48 -2.51
CA ILE A 35 4.35 0.99 -1.82
C ILE A 35 3.18 1.89 -2.15
N SER A 36 2.06 1.27 -2.49
CA SER A 36 0.75 1.92 -2.54
C SER A 36 -0.21 1.17 -1.63
N ALA A 37 -1.11 1.89 -0.97
CA ALA A 37 -2.17 1.28 -0.19
C ALA A 37 -3.48 1.98 -0.49
N VAL A 38 -4.51 1.20 -0.82
CA VAL A 38 -5.85 1.72 -1.12
C VAL A 38 -6.90 0.98 -0.31
N GLN A 39 -7.95 1.70 0.03
CA GLN A 39 -9.18 1.13 0.56
C GLN A 39 -10.27 1.23 -0.50
N VAL A 40 -11.02 0.15 -0.69
CA VAL A 40 -12.33 0.20 -1.34
C VAL A 40 -13.36 0.10 -0.23
N PHE A 41 -14.28 1.06 -0.15
CA PHE A 41 -15.21 1.15 0.97
C PHE A 41 -16.62 1.58 0.55
N GLY A 42 -17.61 0.98 1.23
CA GLY A 42 -19.01 1.36 1.15
C GLY A 42 -19.73 0.79 -0.07
N ARG A 43 -21.03 1.04 -0.14
CA ARG A 43 -21.90 0.55 -1.24
C ARG A 43 -21.59 1.17 -2.59
N GLN A 44 -20.97 2.35 -2.62
CA GLN A 44 -20.53 3.01 -3.85
C GLN A 44 -19.12 2.59 -4.28
N GLU A 45 -18.50 1.63 -3.59
CA GLU A 45 -17.15 1.11 -3.90
C GLU A 45 -16.11 2.23 -4.05
N VAL A 46 -16.17 3.21 -3.16
CA VAL A 46 -15.29 4.38 -3.21
C VAL A 46 -13.86 3.92 -2.98
N VAL A 47 -12.98 4.21 -3.94
CA VAL A 47 -11.56 3.90 -3.84
C VAL A 47 -10.84 5.10 -3.24
N THR A 48 -10.09 4.86 -2.18
CA THR A 48 -9.39 5.89 -1.42
C THR A 48 -7.93 5.51 -1.27
N ASP A 49 -7.04 6.45 -1.58
CA ASP A 49 -5.62 6.33 -1.31
C ASP A 49 -5.34 6.57 0.18
N LEU A 50 -4.71 5.60 0.82
CA LEU A 50 -4.42 5.61 2.26
C LEU A 50 -3.04 6.18 2.58
N LEU A 51 -2.21 6.43 1.57
CA LEU A 51 -0.86 6.99 1.72
C LEU A 51 -0.79 8.43 1.19
N SER A 52 -1.90 9.01 0.73
CA SER A 52 -1.93 10.38 0.20
C SER A 52 -1.45 11.43 1.20
N GLY A 53 -1.76 11.21 2.48
CA GLY A 53 -1.34 12.06 3.58
C GLY A 53 0.17 12.08 3.84
N LEU A 54 0.95 11.15 3.28
CA LEU A 54 2.40 11.08 3.48
C LEU A 54 3.21 11.75 2.36
N VAL A 55 2.55 12.33 1.35
CA VAL A 55 3.23 13.05 0.27
C VAL A 55 3.88 14.32 0.84
N GLY A 56 5.21 14.39 0.76
CA GLY A 56 5.99 15.52 1.29
C GLY A 56 6.69 15.24 2.63
N GLY A 57 6.62 14.01 3.16
CA GLY A 57 7.40 13.57 4.32
C GLY A 57 6.83 13.97 5.68
N GLN A 58 5.69 14.65 5.72
CA GLN A 58 4.88 14.87 6.91
C GLN A 58 3.52 14.21 6.71
N PHE A 59 2.97 13.62 7.77
CA PHE A 59 1.64 13.04 7.76
C PHE A 59 0.60 14.16 7.89
N ASP A 60 -0.17 14.37 6.84
CA ASP A 60 -1.38 15.17 6.82
C ASP A 60 -2.61 14.25 6.73
N ASP A 61 -3.75 14.63 7.31
CA ASP A 61 -4.98 13.83 7.29
C ASP A 61 -5.73 13.96 5.94
N SER A 62 -5.00 14.34 4.88
CA SER A 62 -5.55 14.51 3.55
C SER A 62 -5.77 13.15 2.90
N ILE A 63 -7.04 12.76 2.87
CA ILE A 63 -7.52 11.56 2.19
C ILE A 63 -7.81 11.89 0.73
N LYS A 64 -7.17 11.18 -0.21
CA LYS A 64 -7.43 11.32 -1.64
C LYS A 64 -8.34 10.20 -2.14
N THR A 65 -9.57 10.54 -2.52
CA THR A 65 -10.44 9.63 -3.27
C THR A 65 -9.98 9.53 -4.72
N LEU A 66 -9.78 8.30 -5.20
CA LEU A 66 -9.38 7.97 -6.56
C LEU A 66 -10.62 7.80 -7.44
N LYS A 67 -10.64 8.48 -8.58
CA LYS A 67 -11.74 8.34 -9.54
C LYS A 67 -11.60 7.05 -10.34
N VAL A 68 -12.67 6.26 -10.36
CA VAL A 68 -12.84 5.13 -11.28
C VAL A 68 -13.76 5.61 -12.40
N THR A 69 -13.27 5.54 -13.63
CA THR A 69 -13.97 5.93 -14.85
C THR A 69 -13.99 4.76 -15.83
N TYR A 70 -14.89 4.81 -16.80
CA TYR A 70 -14.96 3.79 -17.85
C TYR A 70 -14.69 4.43 -19.20
N ASP A 71 -13.66 3.93 -19.89
CA ASP A 71 -13.36 4.28 -21.28
C ASP A 71 -13.91 3.15 -22.18
N PRO A 72 -14.79 3.44 -23.16
CA PRO A 72 -15.37 2.41 -24.04
C PRO A 72 -14.36 1.60 -24.86
N LEU A 73 -13.16 2.12 -25.09
CA LEU A 73 -12.10 1.47 -25.85
C LEU A 73 -11.06 0.79 -24.94
N ARG A 74 -10.81 1.34 -23.75
CA ARG A 74 -9.74 0.87 -22.84
C ARG A 74 -10.27 0.09 -21.64
N GLY A 75 -11.58 0.07 -21.44
CA GLY A 75 -12.24 -0.53 -20.29
C GLY A 75 -12.19 0.37 -19.05
N PRO A 76 -12.36 -0.20 -17.84
CA PRO A 76 -12.29 0.56 -16.61
C PRO A 76 -10.89 1.17 -16.42
N PHE A 77 -10.84 2.47 -16.17
CA PHE A 77 -9.64 3.25 -15.90
C PHE A 77 -9.76 3.92 -14.53
N MET A 78 -8.75 3.72 -13.68
CA MET A 78 -8.69 4.31 -12.34
C MET A 78 -7.49 5.25 -12.24
N GLU A 79 -7.67 6.37 -11.54
CA GLU A 79 -6.54 7.23 -11.16
C GLU A 79 -5.50 6.41 -10.36
N GLN A 80 -4.23 6.57 -10.72
CA GLN A 80 -3.18 5.81 -10.05
C GLN A 80 -3.04 6.25 -8.58
N PRO A 81 -2.95 5.29 -7.64
CA PRO A 81 -2.60 5.60 -6.26
C PRO A 81 -1.18 6.11 -6.20
N ILE A 82 -0.87 6.80 -5.11
CA ILE A 82 0.47 7.29 -4.82
C ILE A 82 1.35 6.10 -4.47
N GLU A 83 2.53 6.09 -5.09
CA GLU A 83 3.58 5.12 -4.82
C GLU A 83 4.71 5.78 -4.03
N LEU A 84 4.85 5.42 -2.75
CA LEU A 84 5.91 5.91 -1.89
C LEU A 84 7.11 4.97 -1.92
N ARG A 85 8.30 5.52 -2.12
CA ARG A 85 9.54 4.73 -2.09
C ARG A 85 9.86 4.34 -0.64
N ALA A 86 10.09 3.05 -0.41
CA ALA A 86 10.51 2.51 0.88
C ALA A 86 11.95 2.00 0.79
N LEU A 87 12.87 2.67 1.49
CA LEU A 87 14.30 2.38 1.49
C LEU A 87 14.69 1.26 2.46
N SER A 88 13.85 0.98 3.45
CA SER A 88 14.09 -0.04 4.46
C SER A 88 12.82 -0.80 4.84
N ILE A 89 13.01 -1.92 5.54
CA ILE A 89 11.92 -2.73 6.10
C ILE A 89 11.08 -1.89 7.06
N GLU A 90 11.73 -1.07 7.89
CA GLU A 90 11.08 -0.21 8.88
C GLU A 90 10.22 0.86 8.21
N GLN A 91 10.70 1.44 7.11
CA GLN A 91 9.92 2.42 6.35
C GLN A 91 8.71 1.76 5.68
N ALA A 92 8.87 0.55 5.14
CA ALA A 92 7.76 -0.22 4.57
C ALA A 92 6.71 -0.60 5.63
N ALA A 93 7.16 -1.02 6.81
CA ALA A 93 6.29 -1.31 7.95
C ALA A 93 5.57 -0.04 8.44
N TYR A 94 6.27 1.10 8.50
CA TYR A 94 5.67 2.39 8.83
C TYR A 94 4.55 2.77 7.86
N TYR A 95 4.72 2.55 6.55
CA TYR A 95 3.66 2.78 5.57
C TYR A 95 2.47 1.85 5.76
N LEU A 96 2.70 0.58 6.12
CA LEU A 96 1.62 -0.34 6.47
C LEU A 96 0.83 0.16 7.69
N ASP A 97 1.52 0.52 8.77
CA ASP A 97 0.88 1.01 10.00
C ASP A 97 0.08 2.30 9.73
N THR A 98 0.63 3.17 8.90
CA THR A 98 -0.03 4.43 8.52
C THR A 98 -1.28 4.15 7.70
N ALA A 99 -1.20 3.29 6.69
CA ALA A 99 -2.35 2.92 5.88
C ALA A 99 -3.47 2.26 6.71
N ILE A 100 -3.10 1.42 7.68
CA ILE A 100 -4.08 0.80 8.60
C ILE A 100 -4.76 1.85 9.48
N LYS A 101 -4.02 2.86 9.97
CA LYS A 101 -4.57 3.97 10.77
C LYS A 101 -5.47 4.89 9.96
N SER A 102 -5.10 5.20 8.72
CA SER A 102 -5.87 6.06 7.81
C SER A 102 -7.12 5.37 7.25
N LYS A 103 -7.21 4.04 7.37
CA LYS A 103 -8.36 3.27 6.90
C LYS A 103 -9.65 3.78 7.56
N THR A 104 -10.59 4.25 6.75
CA THR A 104 -11.90 4.69 7.22
C THR A 104 -12.68 3.48 7.77
N THR A 105 -13.24 3.61 8.97
CA THR A 105 -14.14 2.62 9.55
C THR A 105 -15.54 3.22 9.62
N SER A 106 -16.53 2.60 8.96
CA SER A 106 -17.92 3.03 9.11
C SER A 106 -18.41 2.76 10.52
N GLU A 107 -19.14 3.71 11.10
CA GLU A 107 -19.97 3.45 12.29
C GLU A 107 -21.17 2.55 11.94
N ILE A 108 -21.56 2.49 10.67
CA ILE A 108 -22.67 1.65 10.18
C ILE A 108 -22.17 0.21 9.98
N LYS A 109 -22.72 -0.71 10.78
CA LYS A 109 -22.38 -2.14 10.80
C LYS A 109 -22.53 -2.91 9.47
N GLU A 110 -23.06 -2.32 8.41
CA GLU A 110 -23.15 -2.98 7.10
C GLU A 110 -21.97 -2.63 6.20
N ASP A 111 -21.42 -1.41 6.30
CA ASP A 111 -20.39 -0.94 5.37
C ASP A 111 -19.00 -1.47 5.70
N TRP A 112 -18.71 -1.86 6.95
CA TRP A 112 -17.43 -2.48 7.29
C TRP A 112 -17.24 -3.86 6.63
N ARG A 113 -18.34 -4.56 6.33
CA ARG A 113 -18.30 -5.84 5.60
C ARG A 113 -17.94 -5.66 4.14
N ASN A 114 -18.12 -4.45 3.61
CA ASN A 114 -17.82 -4.07 2.23
C ASN A 114 -16.54 -3.22 2.17
N SER A 115 -15.59 -3.46 3.07
CA SER A 115 -14.31 -2.78 3.06
C SER A 115 -13.17 -3.72 2.69
N HIS A 116 -12.54 -3.44 1.55
CA HIS A 116 -11.34 -4.14 1.11
C HIS A 116 -10.13 -3.24 1.30
N PHE A 117 -9.07 -3.80 1.89
CA PHE A 117 -7.78 -3.15 2.04
C PHE A 117 -6.81 -3.83 1.10
N ILE A 118 -6.20 -3.05 0.21
CA ILE A 118 -5.23 -3.52 -0.78
C ILE A 118 -3.91 -2.83 -0.51
N PHE A 119 -2.90 -3.62 -0.16
CA PHE A 119 -1.54 -3.17 0.07
C PHE A 119 -0.63 -3.80 -0.99
N THR A 120 0.05 -2.96 -1.77
CA THR A 120 0.85 -3.41 -2.92
C THR A 120 2.31 -3.02 -2.76
N LEU A 121 3.18 -4.02 -2.89
CA LEU A 121 4.63 -3.85 -2.97
C LEU A 121 5.03 -3.87 -4.45
N HIS A 122 5.42 -2.71 -4.97
CA HIS A 122 5.90 -2.55 -6.34
C HIS A 122 7.41 -2.74 -6.36
N LEU A 123 7.88 -3.80 -7.03
CA LEU A 123 9.30 -4.10 -7.17
C LEU A 123 9.80 -3.66 -8.54
N TYR A 124 10.66 -2.65 -8.55
CA TYR A 124 11.36 -2.18 -9.74
C TYR A 124 12.82 -2.64 -9.68
N HIS A 125 13.36 -3.10 -10.80
CA HIS A 125 14.78 -3.43 -10.94
C HIS A 125 15.42 -2.56 -12.02
N TYR A 126 16.70 -2.24 -11.86
CA TYR A 126 17.47 -1.49 -12.84
C TYR A 126 18.90 -2.03 -12.92
N LYS A 127 19.53 -1.79 -14.07
CA LYS A 127 20.93 -2.13 -14.33
C LYS A 127 21.81 -0.90 -14.10
#